data_AF-A0A535H297-F1
#
_entry.id   AF-A0A535H297-F1
#
_cell.length_a   1.000
_cell.length_b   1.000
_cell.length_c   1.000
_cell.angle_alpha   90.00
_cell.angle_beta   90.00
_cell.angle_gamma   90.00
#
_symmetry.space_group_name_H-M   'P 1'
#
loop_
_entity.id
_entity.type
_entity.pdbx_description
1 polymer ?
#
loop_
_entity_poly.entity_id
_entity_poly.type
_entity_poly.pdbx_seq_one_letter_code
_entity_poly.pdbx_strand_id
1 'polypeptide(L)'
;MNSTFVPDVWLEPALVVEVLADEITPSPRHTAGMTADRPGFALRFPRIVSLRTEDKKPEDATTVREVREMFEQQRRPGGRTAGA
;
A
#
# COMPACT_ATOMS: atom_id res chain seq x y z
N MET A 1 -6.54 -6.66 -12.97
CA MET A 1 -6.56 -6.72 -11.50
C MET A 1 -7.92 -6.22 -11.06
N ASN A 2 -8.71 -7.02 -10.35
CA ASN A 2 -10.04 -6.61 -9.88
C ASN A 2 -9.96 -6.33 -8.38
N SER A 3 -10.64 -5.29 -7.90
CA SER A 3 -10.80 -5.06 -6.46
C SER A 3 -11.85 -6.01 -5.90
N THR A 4 -11.63 -6.55 -4.70
CA THR A 4 -12.66 -7.31 -3.96
C THR A 4 -13.61 -6.38 -3.20
N PHE A 5 -13.26 -5.10 -3.08
CA PHE A 5 -14.11 -4.07 -2.48
C PHE A 5 -15.01 -3.44 -3.54
N VAL A 6 -16.27 -3.24 -3.20
CA VAL A 6 -17.25 -2.49 -3.98
C VAL A 6 -17.43 -1.12 -3.30
N PRO A 7 -16.94 -0.02 -3.88
CA PRO A 7 -17.22 1.32 -3.39
C PRO A 7 -18.63 1.76 -3.80
N ASP A 8 -19.16 2.79 -3.13
CA ASP A 8 -20.42 3.43 -3.53
C ASP A 8 -20.29 4.13 -4.89
N VAL A 9 -19.11 4.66 -5.19
CA VAL A 9 -18.78 5.35 -6.45
C VAL A 9 -17.40 4.90 -6.93
N TRP A 10 -17.32 4.50 -8.20
CA TRP A 10 -16.04 4.22 -8.86
C TRP A 10 -15.43 5.52 -9.40
N LEU A 11 -14.12 5.64 -9.25
CA LEU A 11 -13.35 6.78 -9.75
C LEU A 11 -12.38 6.30 -10.83
N GLU A 12 -12.11 7.14 -11.82
CA GLU A 12 -11.02 6.93 -12.76
C GLU A 12 -9.68 7.14 -12.04
N PRO A 13 -8.69 6.23 -12.20
CA PRO A 13 -7.36 6.42 -11.63
C PRO A 13 -6.69 7.66 -12.23
N ALA A 14 -6.66 8.76 -11.47
CA ALA A 14 -6.06 10.03 -11.90
C ALA A 14 -5.27 10.75 -10.80
N LEU A 15 -5.57 10.46 -9.52
CA LEU A 15 -4.98 11.12 -8.36
C LEU A 15 -4.10 10.14 -7.59
N VAL A 16 -2.92 10.60 -7.19
CA VAL A 16 -2.01 9.86 -6.31
C VAL A 16 -1.97 10.54 -4.94
N VAL A 17 -2.07 9.74 -3.88
CA VAL A 17 -1.99 10.20 -2.50
C VAL A 17 -0.82 9.56 -1.79
N GLU A 18 -0.14 10.34 -0.97
CA GLU A 18 0.88 9.85 -0.04
C GLU A 18 0.18 9.31 1.20
N VAL A 19 0.46 8.05 1.55
CA VAL A 19 -0.17 7.36 2.68
C VAL A 19 0.91 6.90 3.66
N LEU A 20 0.79 7.32 4.92
CA LEU A 20 1.57 6.83 6.04
C LEU A 20 0.85 5.65 6.70
N ALA A 21 1.60 4.64 7.14
CA ALA A 21 1.07 3.47 7.85
C ALA A 21 2.10 2.94 8.85
N ASP A 22 1.64 2.23 9.88
CA ASP A 22 2.51 1.67 10.92
C ASP A 22 3.26 0.43 10.42
N GLU A 23 2.58 -0.43 9.67
CA GLU A 23 3.15 -1.65 9.07
C GLU A 23 2.34 -2.10 7.85
N ILE A 24 2.95 -2.97 7.04
CA ILE A 24 2.29 -3.71 5.96
C ILE A 24 1.88 -5.08 6.51
N THR A 25 0.67 -5.53 6.24
CA THR A 25 0.12 -6.80 6.75
C THR A 25 -0.42 -7.67 5.63
N PRO A 26 -0.37 -9.01 5.76
CA PRO A 26 -1.09 -9.92 4.87
C PRO A 26 -2.60 -9.74 5.04
N SER A 27 -3.33 -9.67 3.94
CA SER A 27 -4.78 -9.44 3.92
C SER A 27 -5.49 -10.33 2.91
N PRO A 28 -6.55 -11.05 3.30
CA PRO A 28 -7.34 -11.88 2.38
C PRO A 28 -8.28 -11.05 1.48
N ARG A 29 -8.45 -9.75 1.74
CA ARG A 29 -9.41 -8.88 1.02
C ARG A 29 -8.77 -7.89 0.06
N HIS A 30 -7.47 -7.62 0.22
CA HIS A 30 -6.76 -6.62 -0.58
C HIS A 30 -6.02 -7.35 -1.69
N THR A 31 -6.13 -6.87 -2.93
CA THR A 31 -5.62 -7.60 -4.10
C THR A 31 -4.19 -7.20 -4.50
N ALA A 32 -3.61 -6.18 -3.87
CA ALA A 32 -2.23 -5.77 -4.08
C ALA A 32 -1.27 -6.93 -3.75
N GLY A 33 -0.58 -7.49 -4.75
CA GLY A 33 0.36 -8.60 -4.56
C GLY A 33 -0.27 -9.96 -4.24
N MET A 34 -1.59 -10.08 -4.32
CA MET A 34 -2.31 -11.34 -4.13
C MET A 34 -2.01 -12.33 -5.25
N THR A 35 -1.84 -13.60 -4.89
CA THR A 35 -1.68 -14.74 -5.81
C THR A 35 -2.66 -15.85 -5.43
N ALA A 36 -2.71 -16.94 -6.20
CA ALA A 36 -3.56 -18.08 -5.87
C ALA A 36 -3.21 -18.74 -4.52
N ASP A 37 -1.94 -18.64 -4.11
CA ASP A 37 -1.37 -19.25 -2.91
C ASP A 37 -1.09 -18.26 -1.77
N ARG A 38 -1.19 -16.94 -2.00
CA ARG A 38 -0.82 -15.91 -1.00
C ARG A 38 -1.84 -14.78 -0.91
N PRO A 39 -2.16 -14.32 0.32
CA PRO A 39 -2.95 -13.12 0.50
C PRO A 39 -2.23 -11.89 -0.06
N GLY A 40 -2.97 -10.85 -0.41
CA GLY A 40 -2.37 -9.57 -0.79
C GLY A 40 -1.91 -8.77 0.43
N PHE A 41 -1.47 -7.55 0.17
CA PHE A 41 -0.94 -6.63 1.17
C PHE A 41 -1.97 -5.56 1.54
N ALA A 42 -2.00 -5.20 2.82
CA ALA A 42 -2.79 -4.09 3.36
C ALA A 42 -1.92 -3.22 4.27
N LEU A 43 -2.23 -1.93 4.32
CA LEU A 43 -1.62 -0.99 5.24
C LEU A 43 -2.37 -0.98 6.58
N ARG A 44 -1.65 -1.06 7.70
CA ARG A 44 -2.22 -0.95 9.04
C ARG A 44 -2.23 0.52 9.49
N PHE A 45 -3.39 0.99 9.94
CA PHE A 45 -3.63 2.39 10.34
C PHE A 45 -3.21 3.42 9.27
N PRO A 46 -3.69 3.29 8.01
CA PRO A 46 -3.31 4.20 6.94
C PRO A 46 -3.84 5.63 7.21
N ARG A 47 -3.01 6.63 6.95
CA ARG A 47 -3.33 8.06 7.04
C ARG A 47 -2.86 8.77 5.78
N ILE A 48 -3.73 9.58 5.16
CA ILE A 48 -3.34 10.42 4.04
C ILE A 48 -2.48 11.57 4.58
N VAL A 49 -1.30 11.76 4.01
CA VAL A 49 -0.36 12.82 4.39
C VAL A 49 -0.41 13.98 3.41
N SER A 50 -0.41 13.67 2.11
CA SER A 50 -0.39 14.68 1.06
C SER A 50 -1.08 14.18 -0.22
N LEU A 51 -1.56 15.12 -1.03
CA LEU A 51 -1.98 14.86 -2.41
C LEU A 51 -0.77 15.11 -3.33
N ARG A 52 -0.46 14.14 -4.20
CA ARG A 52 0.68 14.21 -5.13
C ARG A 52 0.24 14.60 -6.54
N THR A 53 -0.77 15.47 -6.64
CA THR A 53 -1.46 15.78 -7.90
C THR A 53 -0.63 16.59 -8.88
N GLU A 54 0.34 17.35 -8.39
CA GLU A 54 1.19 18.22 -9.22
C GLU A 54 2.41 17.47 -9.78
N ASP A 55 2.82 16.38 -9.14
CA ASP A 55 4.13 15.78 -9.36
C ASP A 55 4.11 14.26 -9.63
N LYS A 56 2.99 13.56 -9.39
CA LYS A 56 2.86 12.13 -9.66
C LYS A 56 1.65 11.80 -10.52
N LYS A 57 1.86 10.90 -11.47
CA LYS A 57 0.78 10.23 -12.22
C LYS A 57 0.45 8.87 -11.60
N PRO A 58 -0.72 8.29 -11.88
CA PRO A 58 -1.09 6.96 -11.40
C PRO A 58 -0.03 5.88 -11.67
N GLU A 59 0.69 5.98 -12.78
CA GLU A 59 1.76 5.05 -13.15
C GLU A 59 3.03 5.19 -12.28
N ASP A 60 3.21 6.34 -11.62
CA ASP A 60 4.33 6.63 -10.70
C ASP A 60 4.01 6.26 -9.24
N ALA A 61 2.83 5.67 -9.02
CA ALA A 61 2.42 5.17 -7.71
C ALA A 61 3.30 4.00 -7.28
N THR A 62 3.40 3.80 -5.97
CA THR A 62 4.17 2.69 -5.38
C THR A 62 3.69 1.36 -5.95
N THR A 63 4.63 0.63 -6.54
CA THR A 63 4.39 -0.64 -7.21
C THR A 63 4.21 -1.77 -6.19
N VAL A 64 3.52 -2.83 -6.61
CA VAL A 64 3.38 -4.05 -5.80
C VAL A 64 4.73 -4.68 -5.43
N ARG A 65 5.74 -4.53 -6.29
CA ARG A 65 7.11 -4.99 -6.02
C ARG A 65 7.70 -4.23 -4.84
N GLU A 66 7.62 -2.90 -4.85
CA GLU A 66 8.13 -2.06 -3.76
C GLU A 66 7.39 -2.35 -2.44
N VAL A 67 6.07 -2.53 -2.46
CA VAL A 67 5.28 -2.93 -1.27
C VAL A 67 5.79 -4.25 -0.70
N ARG A 68 6.10 -5.24 -1.55
CA ARG A 68 6.66 -6.53 -1.11
C ARG A 68 8.04 -6.35 -0.47
N GLU A 69 8.91 -5.57 -1.09
CA GLU A 69 10.25 -5.28 -0.57
C GLU A 69 10.18 -4.59 0.80
N MET A 70 9.29 -3.59 0.96
CA MET A 70 9.03 -2.92 2.24
C MET A 70 8.51 -3.89 3.31
N PHE A 71 7.58 -4.78 2.95
CA PHE A 71 7.05 -5.80 3.86
C PHE A 71 8.14 -6.77 4.35
N GLU A 72 9.03 -7.21 3.45
CA GLU A 72 10.16 -8.08 3.80
C GLU A 72 11.17 -7.38 4.71
N GLN A 73 11.42 -6.08 4.47
CA GLN A 73 12.29 -5.26 5.31
C GLN A 73 11.73 -5.06 6.72
N GLN A 74 10.40 -4.87 6.88
CA GLN A 74 9.77 -4.67 8.19
C GLN A 74 10.00 -5.86 9.15
N ARG A 75 10.16 -7.08 8.62
CA ARG A 75 10.29 -8.31 9.41
C ARG A 75 11.73 -8.59 9.84
N ARG A 76 12.71 -7.82 9.35
CA ARG A 76 14.11 -7.97 9.75
C ARG A 76 14.27 -7.46 11.19
N PRO A 77 14.70 -8.30 12.15
CA PRO A 77 14.95 -7.85 13.52
C PRO A 77 16.15 -6.91 13.51
N GLY A 78 15.89 -5.60 13.59
CA GLY A 78 16.93 -4.57 13.59
C GLY A 78 16.46 -3.13 13.36
N GLY A 79 15.19 -2.89 12.97
CA GLY A 79 14.71 -1.56 12.59
C GLY A 79 13.95 -0.77 13.65
N ARG A 80 14.14 -1.03 14.96
CA ARG A 80 13.61 -0.15 16.03
C ARG A 80 14.75 0.63 16.67
N THR A 81 15.16 1.72 16.03
CA THR A 81 15.59 2.90 16.78
C THR A 81 14.37 3.78 16.94
N ALA A 82 13.75 3.66 18.12
CA ALA A 82 12.87 4.69 18.64
C ALA A 82 13.65 6.01 18.66
N GLY A 83 13.07 7.07 18.08
CA GLY A 83 13.61 8.41 18.17
C GLY A 83 13.71 8.86 19.63
N ALA A 84 14.90 9.39 19.96
CA ALA A 84 15.13 10.30 21.07
C ALA A 84 15.23 11.72 20.51
#